data_AF-A0A537HJM9-F1
#
_entry.id   AF-A0A537HJM9-F1
#
_cell.length_a   1.000
_cell.length_b   1.000
_cell.length_c   1.000
_cell.angle_alpha   90.00
_cell.angle_beta   90.00
_cell.angle_gamma   90.00
#
_symmetry.space_group_name_H-M   'P 1'
#
loop_
_entity.id
_entity.type
_entity.pdbx_description
1 polymer ?
#
loop_
_entity_poly.entity_id
_entity_poly.type
_entity_poly.pdbx_seq_one_letter_code
_entity_poly.pdbx_strand_id
1 'polypeptide(L)'
;MNLENSQVNSPTNFTMNIRNTGVVVKWLDAYGVNYYSNQYTKTNWTGPVLNPNQVAAINIIIDGSTFTFQSKNTYTIALTTTRNNIFTFTITA
;
A
#
# COMPACT_ATOMS: atom_id res chain seq x y z
N MET A 1 7.70 7.37 6.01
CA MET A 1 7.43 7.02 4.61
C MET A 1 6.38 7.97 4.11
N ASN A 2 6.56 8.49 2.90
CA ASN A 2 5.64 9.45 2.30
C ASN A 2 5.09 8.87 0.99
N LEU A 3 3.80 9.07 0.74
CA LEU A 3 3.19 8.81 -0.56
C LEU A 3 3.58 9.94 -1.52
N GLU A 4 4.10 9.61 -2.69
CA GLU A 4 4.40 10.59 -3.75
C GLU A 4 3.25 10.70 -4.73
N ASN A 5 2.75 9.57 -5.22
CA ASN A 5 1.58 9.50 -6.08
C ASN A 5 0.93 8.11 -6.00
N SER A 6 -0.26 8.01 -6.58
CA SER A 6 -1.14 6.86 -6.51
C SER A 6 -2.00 6.78 -7.76
N GLN A 7 -2.22 5.58 -8.29
CA GLN A 7 -3.05 5.34 -9.47
C GLN A 7 -3.79 4.01 -9.35
N VAL A 8 -5.11 4.02 -9.57
CA VAL A 8 -5.88 2.80 -9.77
C VAL A 8 -5.68 2.33 -11.21
N ASN A 9 -5.18 1.11 -11.38
CA ASN A 9 -4.90 0.52 -12.70
C ASN A 9 -6.09 -0.30 -13.20
N SER A 10 -6.82 -0.94 -12.28
CA SER A 10 -8.02 -1.74 -12.54
C SER A 10 -8.85 -1.89 -11.26
N PRO A 11 -10.08 -2.45 -11.31
CA PRO A 11 -10.90 -2.67 -10.12
C PRO A 11 -10.24 -3.51 -9.02
N THR A 12 -9.16 -4.25 -9.29
CA THR A 12 -8.45 -5.08 -8.30
C THR A 12 -6.97 -4.76 -8.17
N ASN A 13 -6.46 -3.76 -8.90
CA ASN A 13 -5.03 -3.43 -8.92
C ASN A 13 -4.83 -1.91 -8.82
N PHE A 14 -3.97 -1.52 -7.90
CA PHE A 14 -3.60 -0.15 -7.62
C PHE A 14 -2.08 -0.05 -7.46
N THR A 15 -1.47 1.02 -7.99
CA THR A 15 -0.06 1.33 -7.79
C THR A 15 0.11 2.58 -6.93
N MET A 16 1.00 2.52 -5.95
CA MET A 16 1.47 3.70 -5.20
C MET A 16 2.98 3.83 -5.27
N ASN A 17 3.45 5.05 -5.46
CA ASN A 17 4.87 5.38 -5.31
C ASN A 17 5.11 5.91 -3.90
N ILE A 18 5.98 5.24 -3.16
CA ILE A 18 6.34 5.63 -1.79
C ILE A 18 7.82 5.95 -1.68
N ARG A 19 8.13 6.98 -0.89
CA ARG A 19 9.51 7.34 -0.52
C ARG A 19 9.80 6.94 0.91
N ASN A 20 10.94 6.28 1.12
CA ASN A 20 11.49 6.12 2.46
C ASN A 20 12.17 7.42 2.92
N THR A 21 11.42 8.25 3.64
CA THR A 21 11.90 9.51 4.23
C THR A 21 12.66 9.33 5.55
N GLY A 22 12.83 8.10 6.03
CA GLY A 22 13.60 7.80 7.23
C GLY A 22 15.08 7.52 6.94
N VAL A 23 15.85 7.37 8.01
CA VAL A 23 17.30 7.07 7.95
C VAL A 23 17.64 5.57 7.98
N VAL A 24 16.62 4.70 8.07
CA VAL A 24 16.78 3.24 8.16
C VAL A 24 16.06 2.57 6.99
N VAL A 25 16.67 1.52 6.45
CA VAL A 25 16.06 0.65 5.43
C VAL A 25 14.72 0.07 5.88
N LYS A 26 13.75 -0.03 4.96
CA LYS A 26 12.42 -0.60 5.21
C LYS A 26 12.22 -1.84 4.35
N TRP A 27 11.88 -2.94 4.99
CA TRP A 27 11.54 -4.22 4.35
C TRP A 27 10.04 -4.41 4.50
N LEU A 28 9.30 -4.41 3.41
CA LEU A 28 7.84 -4.57 3.44
C LEU A 28 7.46 -6.05 3.28
N ASP A 29 6.52 -6.53 4.09
CA ASP A 29 6.13 -7.94 4.11
C ASP A 29 4.62 -8.19 4.18
N ALA A 30 3.83 -7.15 4.43
CA ALA A 30 2.38 -7.21 4.37
C ALA A 30 1.76 -5.86 4.00
N TYR A 31 0.55 -5.92 3.46
CA TYR A 31 -0.30 -4.75 3.28
C TYR A 31 -1.76 -5.04 3.61
N GLY A 32 -2.47 -4.00 4.01
CA GLY A 32 -3.92 -4.00 4.20
C GLY A 32 -4.56 -2.87 3.40
N VAL A 33 -5.80 -3.09 2.97
CA VAL A 33 -6.65 -2.11 2.30
C VAL A 33 -7.98 -2.08 3.03
N ASN A 34 -8.33 -0.91 3.56
CA ASN A 34 -9.61 -0.68 4.22
C ASN A 34 -10.49 0.23 3.37
N TYR A 35 -11.76 -0.12 3.28
CA TYR A 35 -12.81 0.64 2.60
C TYR A 35 -14.10 0.57 3.41
N TYR A 36 -14.42 1.65 4.14
CA TYR A 36 -15.49 1.66 5.15
C TYR A 36 -15.32 0.50 6.16
N SER A 37 -16.29 -0.42 6.22
CA SER A 37 -16.25 -1.62 7.07
C SER A 37 -15.56 -2.82 6.42
N ASN A 38 -15.18 -2.72 5.14
CA ASN A 38 -14.53 -3.80 4.41
C ASN A 38 -13.02 -3.70 4.54
N GLN A 39 -12.37 -4.85 4.64
CA GLN A 39 -10.92 -4.96 4.74
C GLN A 39 -10.42 -6.09 3.85
N TYR A 40 -9.27 -5.87 3.23
CA TYR A 40 -8.45 -6.89 2.61
C TYR A 40 -7.05 -6.84 3.22
N THR A 41 -6.47 -8.00 3.52
CA THR A 41 -5.10 -8.09 4.06
C THR A 41 -4.32 -9.13 3.29
N LYS A 42 -3.10 -8.77 2.89
CA LYS A 42 -2.12 -9.69 2.31
C LYS A 42 -0.92 -9.79 3.23
N THR A 43 -0.74 -10.96 3.83
CA THR A 43 0.46 -11.31 4.63
C THR A 43 1.43 -12.14 3.79
N ASN A 44 2.68 -12.26 4.26
CA ASN A 44 3.75 -13.00 3.58
C ASN A 44 3.97 -12.54 2.13
N TRP A 45 3.78 -11.24 1.87
CA TRP A 45 4.02 -10.63 0.58
C TRP A 45 5.50 -10.30 0.43
N THR A 46 6.12 -10.67 -0.68
CA THR A 46 7.50 -10.27 -1.00
C THR A 46 7.51 -8.83 -1.53
N GLY A 47 7.41 -7.87 -0.62
CA GLY A 47 7.44 -6.45 -0.95
C GLY A 47 8.85 -5.92 -1.25
N PRO A 48 8.94 -4.69 -1.80
CA PRO A 48 10.23 -4.08 -2.07
C PRO A 48 10.97 -3.72 -0.78
N VAL A 49 12.29 -3.61 -0.93
CA VAL A 49 13.18 -3.06 0.10
C VAL A 49 13.49 -1.62 -0.26
N LEU A 50 13.22 -0.69 0.66
CA LEU A 50 13.44 0.73 0.46
C LEU A 50 14.60 1.22 1.31
N ASN A 51 15.72 1.54 0.66
CA ASN A 51 16.83 2.26 1.29
C ASN A 51 16.41 3.69 1.67
N PRO A 52 17.14 4.36 2.59
CA PRO A 52 16.91 5.77 2.86
C PRO A 52 16.87 6.61 1.58
N ASN A 53 15.87 7.48 1.48
CA ASN A 53 15.56 8.35 0.33
C ASN A 53 15.20 7.63 -0.99
N GLN A 54 15.04 6.31 -0.99
CA GLN A 54 14.61 5.56 -2.18
C GLN A 54 13.09 5.70 -2.40
N VAL A 55 12.71 5.82 -3.67
CA VAL A 55 11.32 5.68 -4.13
C VAL A 55 11.11 4.29 -4.70
N ALA A 56 9.99 3.66 -4.37
CA ALA A 56 9.57 2.41 -4.97
C ALA A 56 8.09 2.45 -5.35
N ALA A 57 7.79 1.87 -6.51
CA ALA A 57 6.42 1.56 -6.93
C ALA A 57 5.95 0.28 -6.24
N ILE A 58 4.79 0.33 -5.61
CA ILE A 58 4.14 -0.80 -4.94
C ILE A 58 2.83 -1.08 -5.64
N ASN A 59 2.65 -2.33 -6.05
CA ASN A 59 1.37 -2.82 -6.57
C ASN A 59 0.58 -3.48 -5.44
N ILE A 60 -0.60 -2.93 -5.17
CA ILE A 60 -1.58 -3.44 -4.22
C ILE A 60 -2.64 -4.17 -5.03
N ILE A 61 -2.71 -5.49 -4.83
CA ILE A 61 -3.67 -6.35 -5.51
C ILE A 61 -4.65 -6.89 -4.46
N ILE A 62 -5.95 -6.75 -4.73
CA ILE A 62 -7.02 -7.32 -3.91
C ILE A 62 -7.70 -8.45 -4.69
N ASP A 63 -8.43 -9.33 -3.99
CA ASP A 63 -9.12 -10.46 -4.63
C ASP A 63 -10.41 -10.04 -5.37
N GLY A 64 -10.93 -8.85 -5.08
CA GLY A 64 -12.17 -8.33 -5.67
C GLY A 64 -13.45 -8.92 -5.07
N SER A 65 -13.37 -9.75 -4.02
CA SER A 65 -14.51 -10.47 -3.47
C SER A 65 -15.35 -9.61 -2.53
N THR A 66 -14.69 -8.94 -1.58
CA THR A 66 -15.34 -8.08 -0.57
C THR A 66 -15.61 -6.69 -1.13
N PHE A 67 -14.71 -6.16 -1.96
CA PHE A 67 -14.85 -4.88 -2.62
C PHE A 67 -13.90 -4.79 -3.83
N THR A 68 -14.13 -3.78 -4.67
CA THR A 68 -13.23 -3.38 -5.75
C THR A 68 -12.85 -1.91 -5.62
N PHE A 69 -11.73 -1.51 -6.21
CA PHE A 69 -11.38 -0.11 -6.40
C PHE A 69 -12.37 0.53 -7.39
N GLN A 70 -12.95 1.66 -6.99
CA GLN A 70 -13.95 2.41 -7.74
C GLN A 70 -13.56 3.89 -7.72
N SER A 71 -13.67 4.56 -8.87
CA SER A 71 -13.29 5.98 -8.98
C SER A 71 -14.07 6.85 -7.99
N LYS A 72 -13.40 7.89 -7.48
CA LYS A 72 -13.89 8.87 -6.49
C LYS A 72 -14.06 8.32 -5.07
N ASN A 73 -13.76 7.05 -4.84
CA ASN A 73 -13.74 6.49 -3.49
C ASN A 73 -12.36 6.62 -2.86
N THR A 74 -12.37 6.68 -1.52
CA THR A 74 -11.16 6.80 -0.71
C THR A 74 -10.88 5.49 0.01
N TYR A 75 -9.63 5.06 -0.05
CA TYR A 75 -9.14 3.81 0.52
C TYR A 75 -7.98 4.10 1.47
N THR A 76 -7.92 3.34 2.57
CA THR A 76 -6.81 3.44 3.52
C THR A 76 -5.90 2.24 3.33
N ILE A 77 -4.66 2.49 2.94
CA ILE A 77 -3.62 1.47 2.73
C ILE A 77 -2.71 1.44 3.96
N ALA A 78 -2.55 0.27 4.57
CA ALA A 78 -1.59 0.04 5.64
C ALA A 78 -0.44 -0.83 5.10
N LEU A 79 0.78 -0.32 5.11
CA LEU A 79 1.99 -1.07 4.79
C LEU A 79 2.68 -1.50 6.08
N THR A 80 2.91 -2.79 6.23
CA THR A 80 3.63 -3.36 7.37
C THR A 80 5.04 -3.74 6.94
N THR A 81 5.99 -3.47 7.83
CA THR A 81 7.38 -3.90 7.68
C THR A 81 7.64 -5.19 8.43
N THR A 82 8.71 -5.90 8.07
CA THR A 82 9.20 -7.10 8.80
C THR A 82 9.51 -6.87 10.28
N ARG A 83 9.62 -5.60 10.69
CA ARG A 83 9.83 -5.17 12.09
C ARG A 83 8.53 -4.72 12.75
N ASN A 84 7.38 -5.06 12.19
CA ASN A 84 6.03 -4.72 12.66
C ASN A 84 5.72 -3.21 12.76
N ASN A 85 6.50 -2.36 12.08
CA ASN A 85 6.11 -0.95 11.91
C ASN A 85 5.03 -0.86 10.85
N ILE A 86 3.96 -0.12 11.14
CA ILE A 86 2.83 0.11 10.24
C ILE A 86 2.86 1.55 9.75
N PHE A 87 2.68 1.73 8.45
CA PHE A 87 2.59 3.03 7.80
C PHE A 87 1.28 3.12 7.02
N THR A 88 0.49 4.14 7.33
CA THR A 88 -0.86 4.28 6.79
C THR A 88 -0.92 5.42 5.77
N PHE A 89 -1.61 5.19 4.66
CA PHE A 89 -1.78 6.14 3.57
C PHE A 89 -3.24 6.18 3.16
N THR A 90 -3.73 7.38 2.87
CA THR A 90 -5.07 7.57 2.30
C THR A 90 -4.92 7.86 0.82
N ILE A 91 -5.61 7.10 -0.03
CA ILE A 91 -5.58 7.25 -1.49
C ILE A 91 -6.99 7.43 -2.01
N THR A 92 -7.14 8.23 -3.07
CA THR A 92 -8.41 8.39 -3.79
C THR A 92 -8.24 7.85 -5.20
N ALA A 93 -9.21 7.05 -5.64
CA ALA A 93 -9.26 6.39 -6.92
C ALA A 93 -9.78 7.29 -8.06
#